data_AF-A0A818JQG5-F1
#
_entry.id   AF-A0A818JQG5-F1
#
_cell.length_a   1.000
_cell.length_b   1.000
_cell.length_c   1.000
_cell.angle_alpha   90.00
_cell.angle_beta   90.00
_cell.angle_gamma   90.00
#
_symmetry.space_group_name_H-M   'P 1'
#
loop_
_entity.id
_entity.type
_entity.pdbx_description
1 polymer ?
#
loop_
_entity_poly.entity_id
_entity_poly.type
_entity_poly.pdbx_seq_one_letter_code
_entity_poly.pdbx_strand_id
1 'polypeptide(L)'
;MKIAREEIFGPVMSILKFDSYDEVIKRANDTPYGLAAGVITKDLSRALQLVEQLQAGSVWVNQYSALQFQAPFGGFKQSGHGRELGRYGLEEYYEMSSSDSKSPSVEIKYTQIFINNEWHKAANGKTFPVINPSTGEEICQVEEGTRADVDKAVQAARKAFNIESPWRKYEPVARGNLMRKFASLLRRDVDYLSKLETLNNGKSVEDSKGDIFASADCIEYYAGWVDKITGETIPGAHDQIIFTRHEPIGVCGQIIPWNYPLMMMAWKLGPALACGNVIVLKPAEQTPLSALYCAALIKEAGFPPGDGPECGNAISVHEDIDKVAFTGSVEVGKKVQEAAAKSNLKRVSLELGGKSPLIICEDADSKS
;
A
#
# COMPACT_ATOMS: atom_id res chain seq x y z
N MET A 1 -18.71 -4.24 -67.22
CA MET A 1 -18.93 -2.91 -67.84
C MET A 1 -17.98 -1.91 -67.20
N LYS A 2 -17.43 -0.94 -67.96
CA LYS A 2 -16.48 0.06 -67.42
C LYS A 2 -17.02 0.83 -66.22
N ILE A 3 -18.28 1.30 -66.31
CA ILE A 3 -18.98 2.04 -65.25
C ILE A 3 -19.11 1.29 -63.90
N ALA A 4 -18.93 -0.03 -63.87
CA ALA A 4 -19.01 -0.84 -62.65
C ALA A 4 -17.63 -1.14 -62.02
N ARG A 5 -16.54 -0.71 -62.66
CA ARG A 5 -15.15 -1.04 -62.26
C ARG A 5 -14.25 0.19 -62.15
N GLU A 6 -14.55 1.24 -62.91
CA GLU A 6 -13.83 2.51 -62.91
C GLU A 6 -14.46 3.50 -61.92
N GLU A 7 -13.73 4.55 -61.57
CA GLU A 7 -14.16 5.57 -60.62
C GLU A 7 -15.42 6.31 -61.09
N ILE A 8 -16.34 6.56 -60.16
CA ILE A 8 -17.61 7.24 -60.42
C ILE A 8 -17.51 8.66 -59.89
N PHE A 9 -17.73 9.66 -60.76
CA PHE A 9 -17.79 11.07 -60.39
C PHE A 9 -19.24 11.59 -60.45
N GLY A 10 -19.64 12.34 -59.42
CA GLY A 10 -21.00 12.88 -59.30
C GLY A 10 -22.02 11.87 -58.76
N PRO A 11 -23.31 12.25 -58.65
CA PRO A 11 -24.36 11.44 -58.03
C PRO A 11 -24.90 10.36 -58.98
N VAL A 12 -24.03 9.47 -59.45
CA VAL A 12 -24.35 8.40 -60.40
C VAL A 12 -24.30 7.04 -59.70
N MET A 13 -25.27 6.17 -59.98
CA MET A 13 -25.34 4.81 -59.43
C MET A 13 -25.53 3.81 -60.57
N SER A 14 -24.72 2.74 -60.58
CA SER A 14 -24.88 1.61 -61.50
C SER A 14 -25.66 0.49 -60.81
N ILE A 15 -26.76 0.04 -61.42
CA ILE A 15 -27.60 -1.03 -60.90
C ILE A 15 -27.57 -2.21 -61.87
N LEU A 16 -27.13 -3.37 -61.37
CA LEU A 16 -27.01 -4.60 -62.16
C LEU A 16 -27.79 -5.71 -61.47
N LYS A 17 -28.60 -6.45 -62.22
CA LYS A 17 -29.25 -7.68 -61.74
C LYS A 17 -28.21 -8.81 -61.63
N PHE A 18 -28.51 -9.81 -60.82
CA PHE A 18 -27.72 -11.03 -60.68
C PHE A 18 -28.68 -12.19 -60.46
N ASP A 19 -28.31 -13.37 -60.92
CA ASP A 19 -29.16 -14.57 -60.84
C ASP A 19 -28.64 -15.58 -59.80
N SER A 20 -27.38 -15.43 -59.35
CA SER A 20 -26.78 -16.28 -58.32
C SER A 20 -25.80 -15.53 -57.41
N TYR A 21 -25.56 -16.08 -56.21
CA TYR A 21 -24.61 -15.49 -55.26
C TYR A 21 -23.16 -15.60 -55.71
N ASP A 22 -22.76 -16.72 -56.30
CA ASP A 22 -21.38 -16.90 -56.79
C ASP A 22 -21.05 -15.89 -57.89
N GLU A 23 -22.02 -15.61 -58.76
CA GLU A 23 -21.89 -14.57 -59.79
C GLU A 23 -21.72 -13.18 -59.18
N VAL A 24 -22.59 -12.80 -58.22
CA VAL A 24 -22.56 -11.45 -57.65
C VAL A 24 -21.32 -11.21 -56.80
N ILE A 25 -20.84 -12.22 -56.06
CA ILE A 25 -19.60 -12.15 -55.27
C ILE A 25 -18.40 -11.99 -56.21
N LYS A 26 -18.30 -12.84 -57.24
CA LYS A 26 -17.23 -12.75 -58.24
C LYS A 26 -17.21 -11.37 -58.90
N ARG A 27 -18.39 -10.84 -59.24
CA ARG A 27 -18.53 -9.53 -59.87
C ARG A 27 -18.21 -8.37 -58.91
N ALA A 28 -18.63 -8.45 -57.65
CA ALA A 28 -18.35 -7.45 -56.62
C ALA A 28 -16.85 -7.36 -56.30
N ASN A 29 -16.13 -8.49 -56.40
CA ASN A 29 -14.69 -8.55 -56.15
C ASN A 29 -13.83 -8.27 -57.41
N ASP A 30 -14.40 -8.28 -58.63
CA ASP A 30 -13.72 -7.98 -59.92
C ASP A 30 -13.46 -6.48 -60.11
N THR A 31 -12.82 -5.87 -59.12
CA THR A 31 -12.41 -4.47 -59.10
C THR A 31 -11.05 -4.35 -58.39
N PRO A 32 -10.20 -3.39 -58.81
CA PRO A 32 -8.95 -3.10 -58.09
C PRO A 32 -9.18 -2.45 -56.71
N TYR A 33 -10.41 -2.03 -56.41
CA TYR A 33 -10.79 -1.37 -55.16
C TYR A 33 -11.44 -2.32 -54.15
N GLY A 34 -11.46 -1.92 -52.89
CA GLY A 34 -11.98 -2.71 -51.77
C GLY A 34 -12.17 -1.87 -50.50
N LEU A 35 -12.83 -0.71 -50.62
CA LEU A 35 -13.04 0.20 -49.49
C LEU A 35 -14.23 -0.23 -48.63
N ALA A 36 -15.44 -0.16 -49.19
CA ALA A 36 -16.66 -0.51 -48.48
C ALA A 36 -17.66 -1.24 -49.38
N ALA A 37 -18.51 -2.06 -48.77
CA ALA A 37 -19.60 -2.79 -49.42
C ALA A 37 -20.86 -2.80 -48.56
N GLY A 38 -21.99 -3.18 -49.18
CA GLY A 38 -23.29 -3.25 -48.51
C GLY A 38 -24.07 -4.48 -48.94
N VAL A 39 -24.72 -5.13 -47.98
CA VAL A 39 -25.57 -6.30 -48.19
C VAL A 39 -26.95 -6.01 -47.63
N ILE A 40 -27.99 -6.09 -48.46
CA ILE A 40 -29.38 -5.91 -48.02
C ILE A 40 -30.10 -7.25 -48.15
N THR A 41 -30.51 -7.84 -47.01
CA THR A 41 -31.18 -9.15 -46.95
C THR A 41 -31.95 -9.31 -45.65
N LYS A 42 -33.06 -10.07 -45.68
CA LYS A 42 -33.82 -10.46 -44.47
C LYS A 42 -33.29 -11.74 -43.81
N ASP A 43 -32.34 -12.42 -44.44
CA ASP A 43 -31.77 -13.70 -43.99
C ASP A 43 -30.36 -13.48 -43.42
N LEU A 44 -30.19 -13.77 -42.12
CA LEU A 44 -28.95 -13.56 -41.38
C LEU A 44 -27.82 -14.48 -41.85
N SER A 45 -28.12 -15.75 -42.14
CA SER A 45 -27.13 -16.72 -42.63
C SER A 45 -26.54 -16.26 -43.96
N ARG A 46 -27.40 -15.72 -44.83
CA ARG A 46 -26.97 -15.12 -46.11
C ARG A 46 -26.15 -13.85 -45.91
N ALA A 47 -26.54 -13.00 -44.94
CA ALA A 47 -25.78 -11.79 -44.64
C ALA A 47 -24.33 -12.12 -44.23
N LEU A 48 -24.16 -13.07 -43.31
CA LEU A 48 -22.83 -13.47 -42.83
C LEU A 48 -21.99 -14.12 -43.94
N GLN A 49 -22.58 -15.00 -44.73
CA GLN A 49 -21.90 -15.65 -45.87
C GLN A 49 -21.41 -14.65 -46.92
N LEU A 50 -22.18 -13.58 -47.17
CA LEU A 50 -21.79 -12.53 -48.11
C LEU A 50 -20.73 -11.59 -47.52
N VAL A 51 -20.84 -11.23 -46.23
CA VAL A 51 -19.85 -10.39 -45.54
C VAL A 51 -18.46 -11.03 -45.57
N GLU A 52 -18.38 -12.34 -45.35
CA GLU A 52 -17.12 -13.08 -45.36
C GLU A 52 -16.43 -13.12 -46.74
N GLN A 53 -17.23 -13.12 -47.81
CA GLN A 53 -16.72 -13.30 -49.18
C GLN A 53 -16.46 -11.98 -49.94
N LEU A 54 -16.91 -10.85 -49.42
CA LEU A 54 -16.68 -9.54 -50.03
C LEU A 54 -15.31 -8.99 -49.64
N GLN A 55 -14.51 -8.63 -50.64
CA GLN A 55 -13.16 -8.07 -50.45
C GLN A 55 -13.21 -6.56 -50.20
N ALA A 56 -13.81 -6.14 -49.08
CA ALA A 56 -13.93 -4.74 -48.66
C ALA A 56 -13.59 -4.57 -47.17
N GLY A 57 -12.92 -3.49 -46.80
CA GLY A 57 -12.51 -3.28 -45.41
C GLY A 57 -13.63 -2.85 -44.47
N SER A 58 -14.80 -2.51 -45.01
CA SER A 58 -16.05 -2.36 -44.25
C SER A 58 -17.23 -2.93 -45.04
N VAL A 59 -18.04 -3.78 -44.40
CA VAL A 59 -19.27 -4.31 -45.01
C VAL A 59 -20.45 -4.03 -44.10
N TRP A 60 -21.43 -3.28 -44.61
CA TRP A 60 -22.66 -2.97 -43.88
C TRP A 60 -23.78 -3.92 -44.26
N VAL A 61 -24.52 -4.43 -43.27
CA VAL A 61 -25.71 -5.26 -43.49
C VAL A 61 -26.97 -4.46 -43.16
N ASN A 62 -27.91 -4.42 -44.10
CA ASN A 62 -29.20 -3.71 -44.01
C ASN A 62 -29.08 -2.19 -43.74
N GLN A 63 -27.93 -1.62 -44.04
CA GLN A 63 -27.62 -0.19 -43.98
C GLN A 63 -26.46 0.11 -44.94
N TYR A 64 -26.17 1.38 -45.20
CA TYR A 64 -25.03 1.80 -46.02
C TYR A 64 -24.45 3.12 -45.50
N SER A 65 -23.13 3.28 -45.54
CA SER A 65 -22.43 4.48 -45.04
C SER A 65 -22.64 4.79 -43.54
N ALA A 66 -22.94 3.77 -42.73
CA ALA A 66 -23.12 3.90 -41.29
C ALA A 66 -21.77 3.86 -40.55
N LEU A 67 -21.00 4.95 -40.66
CA LEU A 67 -19.74 5.10 -39.95
C LEU A 67 -19.98 5.37 -38.46
N GLN A 68 -19.18 4.74 -37.61
CA GLN A 68 -19.21 4.88 -36.15
C GLN A 68 -17.77 5.09 -35.67
N PHE A 69 -17.52 6.09 -34.83
CA PHE A 69 -16.14 6.48 -34.46
C PHE A 69 -15.35 5.39 -33.74
N GLN A 70 -16.05 4.42 -33.13
CA GLN A 70 -15.47 3.28 -32.44
C GLN A 70 -15.14 2.08 -33.34
N ALA A 71 -15.67 2.03 -34.57
CA ALA A 71 -15.45 0.94 -35.51
C ALA A 71 -14.36 1.33 -36.53
N PRO A 72 -13.35 0.47 -36.78
CA PRO A 72 -12.29 0.79 -37.73
C PRO A 72 -12.82 0.88 -39.16
N PHE A 73 -12.32 1.85 -39.92
CA PHE A 73 -12.62 2.04 -41.33
C PHE A 73 -11.31 2.12 -42.13
N GLY A 74 -11.28 1.50 -43.31
CA GLY A 74 -10.10 1.49 -44.17
C GLY A 74 -10.25 0.46 -45.28
N GLY A 75 -9.44 0.55 -46.32
CA GLY A 75 -9.58 -0.28 -47.52
C GLY A 75 -8.68 -1.51 -47.56
N PHE A 76 -8.91 -2.31 -48.60
CA PHE A 76 -8.01 -3.31 -49.15
C PHE A 76 -7.62 -2.96 -50.59
N LYS A 77 -6.63 -3.66 -51.15
CA LYS A 77 -6.16 -3.50 -52.54
C LYS A 77 -5.69 -2.05 -52.82
N GLN A 78 -6.12 -1.46 -53.93
CA GLN A 78 -5.79 -0.07 -54.26
C GLN A 78 -6.60 0.96 -53.47
N SER A 79 -7.47 0.54 -52.54
CA SER A 79 -8.18 1.44 -51.62
C SER A 79 -7.36 1.82 -50.37
N GLY A 80 -6.05 1.58 -50.36
CA GLY A 80 -5.13 2.01 -49.32
C GLY A 80 -4.79 0.94 -48.27
N HIS A 81 -3.95 1.33 -47.32
CA HIS A 81 -3.48 0.53 -46.19
C HIS A 81 -3.74 1.26 -44.87
N GLY A 82 -3.74 0.51 -43.76
CA GLY A 82 -4.03 1.02 -42.42
C GLY A 82 -5.51 1.12 -42.08
N ARG A 83 -5.81 1.58 -40.87
CA ARG A 83 -7.18 1.82 -40.39
C ARG A 83 -7.28 3.20 -39.77
N GLU A 84 -8.39 3.87 -40.03
CA GLU A 84 -8.83 5.05 -39.29
C GLU A 84 -9.96 4.65 -38.34
N LEU A 85 -10.22 5.48 -37.33
CA LEU A 85 -11.25 5.25 -36.32
C LEU A 85 -11.00 4.00 -35.44
N GLY A 86 -11.77 3.89 -34.36
CA GLY A 86 -11.62 2.84 -33.36
C GLY A 86 -10.24 2.85 -32.69
N ARG A 87 -9.98 1.85 -31.84
CA ARG A 87 -8.68 1.68 -31.18
C ARG A 87 -7.56 1.39 -32.18
N TYR A 88 -7.88 0.67 -33.26
CA TYR A 88 -6.92 0.27 -34.28
C TYR A 88 -6.36 1.46 -35.06
N GLY A 89 -7.11 2.54 -35.22
CA GLY A 89 -6.57 3.76 -35.84
C GLY A 89 -5.49 4.46 -35.01
N LEU A 90 -5.38 4.16 -33.71
CA LEU A 90 -4.27 4.67 -32.90
C LEU A 90 -2.95 3.98 -33.23
N GLU A 91 -2.99 2.71 -33.68
CA GLU A 91 -1.80 1.92 -34.01
C GLU A 91 -0.99 2.51 -35.17
N GLU A 92 -1.63 3.30 -36.05
CA GLU A 92 -0.95 4.03 -37.13
C GLU A 92 -0.13 5.24 -36.63
N TYR A 93 -0.31 5.65 -35.37
CA TYR A 93 0.23 6.91 -34.83
C TYR A 93 1.10 6.75 -33.56
N TYR A 94 1.37 5.53 -33.12
CA TYR A 94 2.34 5.28 -32.06
C TYR A 94 3.29 4.15 -32.41
N GLU A 95 4.54 4.28 -31.95
CA GLU A 95 5.51 3.19 -31.96
C GLU A 95 5.58 2.57 -30.56
N MET A 96 5.51 1.24 -30.51
CA MET A 96 5.65 0.51 -29.25
C MET A 96 7.13 0.34 -28.91
N SER A 97 7.54 0.90 -27.78
CA SER A 97 8.83 0.59 -27.15
C SER A 97 8.59 -0.12 -25.82
N SER A 98 9.37 -1.15 -25.55
CA SER A 98 9.42 -1.83 -24.25
C SER A 98 10.76 -1.57 -23.58
N SER A 99 10.74 -1.44 -22.26
CA SER A 99 11.94 -1.36 -21.44
C SER A 99 11.79 -2.24 -20.21
N ASP A 100 12.84 -3.02 -19.93
CA ASP A 100 12.98 -3.80 -18.71
C ASP A 100 13.90 -3.06 -17.75
N SER A 101 13.52 -2.96 -16.48
CA SER A 101 14.36 -2.36 -15.43
C SER A 101 14.66 -3.38 -14.33
N LYS A 102 15.92 -3.39 -13.85
CA LYS A 102 16.26 -3.99 -12.55
C LYS A 102 15.78 -3.06 -11.45
N SER A 103 15.26 -3.60 -10.35
CA SER A 103 14.85 -2.81 -9.19
C SER A 103 15.93 -1.80 -8.81
N PRO A 104 15.60 -0.51 -8.64
CA PRO A 104 16.56 0.48 -8.20
C PRO A 104 17.13 0.05 -6.83
N SER A 105 18.45 0.12 -6.69
CA SER A 105 19.13 -0.15 -5.41
C SER A 105 18.64 0.84 -4.35
N VAL A 106 17.96 0.35 -3.31
CA VAL A 106 17.57 1.18 -2.17
C VAL A 106 18.78 1.34 -1.27
N GLU A 107 19.25 2.58 -1.10
CA GLU A 107 20.33 2.89 -0.16
C GLU A 107 19.82 2.74 1.29
N ILE A 108 20.46 1.88 2.08
CA ILE A 108 20.13 1.69 3.49
C ILE A 108 20.84 2.77 4.33
N LYS A 109 20.07 3.66 4.95
CA LYS A 109 20.62 4.82 5.66
C LYS A 109 20.90 4.58 7.15
N TYR A 110 20.14 3.71 7.79
CA TYR A 110 20.17 3.54 9.24
C TYR A 110 20.18 2.06 9.63
N THR A 111 21.21 1.67 10.38
CA THR A 111 21.45 0.28 10.82
C THR A 111 21.79 0.19 12.31
N GLN A 112 21.78 1.32 13.01
CA GLN A 112 22.21 1.44 14.41
C GLN A 112 21.02 1.44 15.37
N ILE A 113 21.29 1.19 16.65
CA ILE A 113 20.29 1.27 17.71
C ILE A 113 19.95 2.74 17.95
N PHE A 114 18.66 3.09 17.98
CA PHE A 114 18.21 4.47 18.18
C PHE A 114 17.84 4.73 19.64
N ILE A 115 18.69 5.48 20.32
CA ILE A 115 18.62 5.74 21.75
C ILE A 115 18.87 7.23 21.97
N ASN A 116 17.94 7.91 22.64
CA ASN A 116 18.02 9.30 23.09
C ASN A 116 18.15 10.30 21.92
N ASN A 117 17.43 10.03 20.83
CA ASN A 117 17.60 10.74 19.56
C ASN A 117 19.00 10.63 18.94
N GLU A 118 19.78 9.62 19.32
CA GLU A 118 21.13 9.36 18.85
C GLU A 118 21.26 7.91 18.35
N TRP A 119 22.27 7.69 17.49
CA TRP A 119 22.55 6.38 16.91
C TRP A 119 23.71 5.72 17.67
N HIS A 120 23.47 4.51 18.18
CA HIS A 120 24.39 3.77 19.05
C HIS A 120 24.76 2.43 18.43
N LYS A 121 25.99 1.99 18.70
CA LYS A 121 26.39 0.61 18.47
C LYS A 121 25.84 -0.29 19.58
N ALA A 122 25.62 -1.56 19.28
CA ALA A 122 25.22 -2.55 20.28
C ALA A 122 26.26 -2.64 21.41
N ALA A 123 25.81 -2.87 22.65
CA ALA A 123 26.73 -3.00 23.80
C ALA A 123 27.72 -4.17 23.65
N ASN A 124 27.33 -5.23 22.92
CA ASN A 124 28.19 -6.38 22.62
C ASN A 124 29.02 -6.19 21.34
N GLY A 125 28.82 -5.09 20.60
CA GLY A 125 29.46 -4.81 19.31
C GLY A 125 29.08 -5.76 18.17
N LYS A 126 28.02 -6.55 18.32
CA LYS A 126 27.56 -7.51 17.31
C LYS A 126 26.50 -6.91 16.40
N THR A 127 26.39 -7.49 15.21
CA THR A 127 25.35 -7.21 14.23
C THR A 127 24.71 -8.52 13.77
N PHE A 128 23.54 -8.43 13.18
CA PHE A 128 22.88 -9.54 12.49
C PHE A 128 22.53 -9.17 11.04
N PRO A 129 22.52 -10.15 10.11
CA PRO A 129 22.17 -9.90 8.73
C PRO A 129 20.66 -9.72 8.55
N VAL A 130 20.27 -8.73 7.75
CA VAL A 130 18.90 -8.56 7.24
C VAL A 130 18.84 -9.12 5.83
N ILE A 131 17.92 -10.06 5.59
CA ILE A 131 17.86 -10.83 4.36
C ILE A 131 16.68 -10.38 3.50
N ASN A 132 16.89 -10.24 2.19
CA ASN A 132 15.84 -10.01 1.23
C ASN A 132 15.03 -11.31 1.04
N PRO A 133 13.73 -11.34 1.38
CA PRO A 133 12.94 -12.57 1.30
C PRO A 133 12.69 -13.06 -0.13
N SER A 134 12.82 -12.17 -1.14
CA SER A 134 12.58 -12.51 -2.55
C SER A 134 13.80 -13.13 -3.22
N THR A 135 15.02 -12.82 -2.77
CA THR A 135 16.27 -13.31 -3.37
C THR A 135 17.08 -14.22 -2.45
N GLY A 136 16.84 -14.16 -1.14
CA GLY A 136 17.67 -14.82 -0.12
C GLY A 136 19.02 -14.14 0.11
N GLU A 137 19.29 -13.02 -0.56
CA GLU A 137 20.55 -12.27 -0.44
C GLU A 137 20.52 -11.33 0.77
N GLU A 138 21.69 -11.07 1.34
CA GLU A 138 21.84 -10.09 2.42
C GLU A 138 21.63 -8.66 1.89
N ILE A 139 20.78 -7.89 2.57
CA ILE A 139 20.55 -6.47 2.32
C ILE A 139 21.63 -5.64 3.02
N CYS A 140 21.81 -5.88 4.33
CA CYS A 140 22.79 -5.19 5.17
C CYS A 140 22.93 -5.87 6.55
N GLN A 141 23.88 -5.40 7.36
CA GLN A 141 24.02 -5.72 8.78
C GLN A 141 23.36 -4.66 9.66
N VAL A 142 22.66 -5.07 10.71
CA VAL A 142 22.02 -4.19 11.72
C VAL A 142 22.55 -4.53 13.11
N GLU A 143 22.76 -3.53 13.96
CA GLU A 143 23.25 -3.69 15.34
C GLU A 143 22.32 -4.59 16.18
N GLU A 144 22.90 -5.60 16.85
CA GLU A 144 22.21 -6.61 17.66
C GLU A 144 22.03 -6.12 19.11
N GLY A 145 20.90 -5.49 19.40
CA GLY A 145 20.66 -4.90 20.71
C GLY A 145 20.49 -5.94 21.82
N THR A 146 21.14 -5.67 22.94
CA THR A 146 21.19 -6.59 24.08
C THR A 146 20.32 -6.12 25.24
N ARG A 147 20.22 -6.96 26.28
CA ARG A 147 19.64 -6.53 27.57
C ARG A 147 20.29 -5.24 28.10
N ALA A 148 21.60 -5.09 27.98
CA ALA A 148 22.30 -3.88 28.45
C ALA A 148 21.85 -2.64 27.67
N ASP A 149 21.50 -2.80 26.39
CA ASP A 149 20.92 -1.72 25.61
C ASP A 149 19.49 -1.44 26.07
N VAL A 150 18.68 -2.46 26.38
CA VAL A 150 17.31 -2.29 26.95
C VAL A 150 17.37 -1.52 28.24
N ASP A 151 18.31 -1.85 29.12
CA ASP A 151 18.47 -1.18 30.39
C ASP A 151 18.81 0.31 30.19
N LYS A 152 19.74 0.65 29.27
CA LYS A 152 20.01 2.05 28.89
C LYS A 152 18.74 2.74 28.37
N ALA A 153 17.99 2.02 27.54
CA ALA A 153 16.84 2.58 26.91
C ALA A 153 15.68 2.87 27.86
N VAL A 154 15.43 1.95 28.77
CA VAL A 154 14.46 2.13 29.84
C VAL A 154 14.91 3.26 30.77
N GLN A 155 16.19 3.38 31.11
CA GLN A 155 16.68 4.48 31.94
C GLN A 155 16.38 5.85 31.34
N ALA A 156 16.60 6.05 30.05
CA ALA A 156 16.28 7.32 29.42
C ALA A 156 14.77 7.49 29.22
N ALA A 157 14.03 6.43 28.89
CA ALA A 157 12.58 6.48 28.84
C ALA A 157 11.97 6.93 30.18
N ARG A 158 12.55 6.46 31.31
CA ARG A 158 12.20 6.90 32.66
C ARG A 158 12.52 8.36 32.93
N LYS A 159 13.68 8.84 32.46
CA LYS A 159 14.03 10.27 32.54
C LYS A 159 13.06 11.12 31.73
N ALA A 160 12.73 10.70 30.51
CA ALA A 160 11.76 11.37 29.63
C ALA A 160 10.32 11.30 30.16
N PHE A 161 9.98 10.31 31.01
CA PHE A 161 8.66 10.21 31.65
C PHE A 161 8.58 10.92 33.01
N ASN A 162 9.71 11.41 33.54
CA ASN A 162 9.74 12.14 34.81
C ASN A 162 8.78 13.34 34.77
N ILE A 163 8.05 13.61 35.85
CA ILE A 163 7.01 14.65 35.91
C ILE A 163 7.55 16.06 35.55
N GLU A 164 8.84 16.29 35.82
CA GLU A 164 9.49 17.57 35.52
C GLU A 164 10.00 17.69 34.08
N SER A 165 9.97 16.60 33.31
CA SER A 165 10.49 16.53 31.94
C SER A 165 9.66 17.37 30.96
N PRO A 166 10.25 17.82 29.83
CA PRO A 166 9.51 18.49 28.76
C PRO A 166 8.32 17.66 28.24
N TRP A 167 8.47 16.35 28.11
CA TRP A 167 7.42 15.47 27.58
C TRP A 167 6.17 15.45 28.47
N ARG A 168 6.36 15.41 29.80
CA ARG A 168 5.24 15.46 30.77
C ARG A 168 4.61 16.83 30.89
N LYS A 169 5.36 17.89 30.61
CA LYS A 169 4.91 19.29 30.65
C LYS A 169 4.32 19.78 29.33
N TYR A 170 4.47 19.05 28.23
CA TYR A 170 3.86 19.43 26.97
C TYR A 170 2.34 19.49 27.09
N GLU A 171 1.81 20.63 26.65
CA GLU A 171 0.39 20.76 26.39
C GLU A 171 -0.03 19.65 25.41
N PRO A 172 -1.24 19.07 25.59
CA PRO A 172 -1.78 18.07 24.68
C PRO A 172 -1.65 18.46 23.20
N VAL A 173 -1.96 19.72 22.86
CA VAL A 173 -1.86 20.23 21.48
C VAL A 173 -0.45 20.17 20.92
N ALA A 174 0.58 20.48 21.74
CA ALA A 174 1.97 20.38 21.33
C ALA A 174 2.36 18.93 20.99
N ARG A 175 1.91 17.95 21.77
CA ARG A 175 2.09 16.52 21.43
C ARG A 175 1.38 16.16 20.12
N GLY A 176 0.14 16.63 19.93
CA GLY A 176 -0.60 16.44 18.69
C GLY A 176 0.13 17.01 17.47
N ASN A 177 0.78 18.17 17.60
CA ASN A 177 1.54 18.78 16.51
C ASN A 177 2.79 17.97 16.14
N LEU A 178 3.50 17.40 17.13
CA LEU A 178 4.62 16.48 16.88
C LEU A 178 4.15 15.24 16.10
N MET A 179 3.02 14.66 16.51
CA MET A 179 2.44 13.50 15.83
C MET A 179 1.99 13.81 14.40
N ARG A 180 1.31 14.95 14.17
CA ARG A 180 0.94 15.39 12.81
C ARG A 180 2.17 15.66 11.93
N LYS A 181 3.23 16.24 12.51
CA LYS A 181 4.49 16.43 11.79
C LYS A 181 5.09 15.08 11.40
N PHE A 182 5.15 14.10 12.30
CA PHE A 182 5.60 12.75 11.97
C PHE A 182 4.75 12.08 10.89
N ALA A 183 3.42 12.17 10.95
CA ALA A 183 2.54 11.68 9.89
C ALA A 183 2.85 12.36 8.52
N SER A 184 3.08 13.67 8.51
CA SER A 184 3.47 14.39 7.29
C SER A 184 4.81 13.93 6.72
N LEU A 185 5.78 13.60 7.57
CA LEU A 185 7.08 13.07 7.16
C LEU A 185 6.99 11.65 6.58
N LEU A 186 6.13 10.79 7.14
CA LEU A 186 5.82 9.48 6.57
C LEU A 186 5.26 9.62 5.15
N ARG A 187 4.32 10.56 4.93
CA ARG A 187 3.75 10.83 3.60
C ARG A 187 4.78 11.43 2.64
N ARG A 188 5.65 12.33 3.13
CA ARG A 188 6.74 12.92 2.34
C ARG A 188 7.68 11.83 1.80
N ASP A 189 8.06 10.88 2.65
CA ASP A 189 9.07 9.87 2.32
C ASP A 189 8.47 8.55 1.81
N VAL A 190 7.19 8.55 1.40
CA VAL A 190 6.46 7.34 0.99
C VAL A 190 7.15 6.57 -0.14
N ASP A 191 7.77 7.26 -1.10
CA ASP A 191 8.47 6.60 -2.21
C ASP A 191 9.75 5.88 -1.77
N TYR A 192 10.44 6.38 -0.75
CA TYR A 192 11.61 5.71 -0.18
C TYR A 192 11.18 4.57 0.75
N LEU A 193 10.27 4.87 1.68
CA LEU A 193 9.75 3.90 2.65
C LEU A 193 9.10 2.71 1.95
N SER A 194 8.35 2.90 0.86
CA SER A 194 7.68 1.80 0.15
C SER A 194 8.68 0.87 -0.51
N LYS A 195 9.74 1.41 -1.11
CA LYS A 195 10.82 0.60 -1.68
C LYS A 195 11.61 -0.13 -0.60
N LEU A 196 11.86 0.52 0.54
CA LEU A 196 12.53 -0.10 1.69
C LEU A 196 11.70 -1.24 2.28
N GLU A 197 10.40 -1.04 2.46
CA GLU A 197 9.48 -2.05 2.97
C GLU A 197 9.35 -3.20 1.97
N THR A 198 9.23 -2.93 0.67
CA THR A 198 9.27 -3.96 -0.38
C THR A 198 10.56 -4.76 -0.35
N LEU A 199 11.71 -4.10 -0.25
CA LEU A 199 13.01 -4.76 -0.23
C LEU A 199 13.17 -5.66 1.00
N ASN A 200 12.76 -5.18 2.17
CA ASN A 200 12.98 -5.87 3.44
C ASN A 200 11.89 -6.91 3.76
N ASN A 201 10.63 -6.62 3.42
CA ASN A 201 9.47 -7.45 3.79
C ASN A 201 8.96 -8.32 2.63
N GLY A 202 9.24 -7.96 1.38
CA GLY A 202 8.80 -8.70 0.19
C GLY A 202 7.40 -8.33 -0.33
N LYS A 203 6.74 -7.32 0.25
CA LYS A 203 5.46 -6.80 -0.26
C LYS A 203 5.63 -6.08 -1.59
N SER A 204 4.57 -6.06 -2.39
CA SER A 204 4.54 -5.19 -3.58
C SER A 204 4.74 -3.72 -3.18
N VAL A 205 5.28 -2.91 -4.09
CA VAL A 205 5.48 -1.48 -3.83
C VAL A 205 4.15 -0.78 -3.58
N GLU A 206 3.08 -1.19 -4.27
CA GLU A 206 1.76 -0.58 -4.13
C GLU A 206 1.13 -0.90 -2.77
N ASP A 207 1.19 -2.16 -2.33
CA ASP A 207 0.73 -2.53 -0.98
C ASP A 207 1.56 -1.81 0.10
N SER A 208 2.87 -1.67 -0.12
CA SER A 208 3.76 -0.96 0.80
C SER A 208 3.41 0.53 0.88
N LYS A 209 3.05 1.18 -0.25
CA LYS A 209 2.54 2.56 -0.25
C LYS A 209 1.24 2.68 0.53
N GLY A 210 0.30 1.75 0.31
CA GLY A 210 -0.94 1.66 1.08
C GLY A 210 -0.68 1.57 2.58
N ASP A 211 0.24 0.69 2.99
CA ASP A 211 0.64 0.52 4.38
C ASP A 211 1.24 1.81 4.99
N ILE A 212 2.06 2.56 4.23
CA ILE A 212 2.65 3.82 4.72
C ILE A 212 1.59 4.91 4.89
N PHE A 213 0.68 5.05 3.92
CA PHE A 213 -0.39 6.04 4.02
C PHE A 213 -1.32 5.72 5.19
N ALA A 214 -1.76 4.47 5.34
CA ALA A 214 -2.60 4.08 6.47
C ALA A 214 -1.85 4.17 7.81
N SER A 215 -0.52 4.00 7.83
CA SER A 215 0.30 4.28 9.02
C SER A 215 0.28 5.77 9.37
N ALA A 216 0.44 6.65 8.39
CA ALA A 216 0.36 8.10 8.60
C ALA A 216 -1.03 8.54 9.07
N ASP A 217 -2.10 7.99 8.48
CA ASP A 217 -3.48 8.26 8.87
C ASP A 217 -3.77 7.79 10.30
N CYS A 218 -3.23 6.63 10.70
CA CYS A 218 -3.33 6.15 12.08
C CYS A 218 -2.68 7.12 13.07
N ILE A 219 -1.46 7.58 12.79
CA ILE A 219 -0.78 8.56 13.65
C ILE A 219 -1.56 9.88 13.71
N GLU A 220 -2.06 10.37 12.57
CA GLU A 220 -2.82 11.61 12.51
C GLU A 220 -4.17 11.52 13.24
N TYR A 221 -4.86 10.37 13.13
CA TYR A 221 -6.06 10.09 13.89
C TYR A 221 -5.80 10.21 15.40
N TYR A 222 -4.75 9.56 15.91
CA TYR A 222 -4.40 9.65 17.33
C TYR A 222 -3.85 11.02 17.74
N ALA A 223 -3.25 11.78 16.83
CA ALA A 223 -2.91 13.18 17.07
C ALA A 223 -4.15 14.04 17.34
N GLY A 224 -5.32 13.66 16.80
CA GLY A 224 -6.62 14.26 17.10
C GLY A 224 -7.16 13.93 18.50
N TRP A 225 -6.66 12.88 19.15
CA TRP A 225 -7.13 12.42 20.47
C TRP A 225 -6.41 13.04 21.66
N VAL A 226 -5.23 13.62 21.46
CA VAL A 226 -4.32 14.08 22.54
C VAL A 226 -4.99 14.95 23.62
N ASP A 227 -5.96 15.79 23.23
CA ASP A 227 -6.67 16.76 24.08
C ASP A 227 -8.12 16.35 24.39
N LYS A 228 -8.53 15.15 23.96
CA LYS A 228 -9.89 14.59 24.16
C LYS A 228 -9.89 13.41 25.13
N ILE A 229 -8.77 13.14 25.78
CA ILE A 229 -8.65 12.15 26.85
C ILE A 229 -9.12 12.81 28.15
N THR A 230 -10.42 12.74 28.41
CA THR A 230 -11.07 13.34 29.59
C THR A 230 -11.30 12.29 30.67
N GLY A 231 -11.30 12.74 31.93
CA GLY A 231 -11.85 11.97 33.05
C GLY A 231 -13.34 12.25 33.23
N GLU A 232 -13.87 11.82 34.38
CA GLU A 232 -15.29 11.92 34.74
C GLU A 232 -15.44 12.58 36.10
N THR A 233 -16.59 13.20 36.35
CA THR A 233 -17.04 13.58 37.68
C THR A 233 -18.06 12.54 38.16
N ILE A 234 -17.89 12.06 39.39
CA ILE A 234 -18.71 10.97 39.94
C ILE A 234 -19.52 11.52 41.12
N PRO A 235 -20.84 11.31 41.17
CA PRO A 235 -21.66 11.73 42.31
C PRO A 235 -21.19 11.08 43.63
N GLY A 236 -20.76 11.92 44.57
CA GLY A 236 -20.36 11.51 45.93
C GLY A 236 -21.41 11.87 46.99
N ALA A 237 -21.06 11.66 48.26
CA ALA A 237 -21.82 12.21 49.38
C ALA A 237 -21.85 13.76 49.34
N HIS A 238 -22.73 14.36 50.16
CA HIS A 238 -23.10 15.79 50.07
C HIS A 238 -21.92 16.77 50.20
N ASP A 239 -20.80 16.35 50.79
CA ASP A 239 -19.59 17.13 51.05
C ASP A 239 -18.37 16.64 50.27
N GLN A 240 -18.56 15.82 49.22
CA GLN A 240 -17.47 15.23 48.44
C GLN A 240 -17.52 15.64 46.96
N ILE A 241 -16.34 15.95 46.41
CA ILE A 241 -16.13 16.05 44.97
C ILE A 241 -15.24 14.87 44.57
N ILE A 242 -15.77 13.99 43.73
CA ILE A 242 -15.05 12.83 43.20
C ILE A 242 -14.88 13.04 41.70
N PHE A 243 -13.65 12.94 41.21
CA PHE A 243 -13.35 12.98 39.79
C PHE A 243 -12.21 12.03 39.44
N THR A 244 -12.21 11.54 38.22
CA THR A 244 -11.14 10.70 37.68
C THR A 244 -10.22 11.51 36.76
N ARG A 245 -8.98 11.07 36.63
CA ARG A 245 -8.02 11.59 35.66
C ARG A 245 -7.43 10.41 34.90
N HIS A 246 -7.40 10.52 33.57
CA HIS A 246 -6.72 9.56 32.72
C HIS A 246 -5.28 10.00 32.51
N GLU A 247 -4.37 9.43 33.30
CA GLU A 247 -2.93 9.70 33.21
C GLU A 247 -2.21 8.64 32.36
N PRO A 248 -1.09 9.01 31.70
CA PRO A 248 -0.25 8.02 31.03
C PRO A 248 0.21 6.93 31.98
N ILE A 249 0.35 5.71 31.46
CA ILE A 249 0.81 4.55 32.22
C ILE A 249 2.29 4.71 32.57
N GLY A 250 3.10 5.16 31.60
CA GLY A 250 4.52 5.44 31.79
C GLY A 250 5.40 4.91 30.66
N VAL A 251 6.37 4.06 30.99
CA VAL A 251 7.25 3.44 30.00
C VAL A 251 6.58 2.19 29.44
N CYS A 252 6.28 2.23 28.15
CA CYS A 252 5.63 1.18 27.39
C CYS A 252 6.64 0.42 26.53
N GLY A 253 6.89 -0.85 26.86
CA GLY A 253 7.59 -1.79 26.00
C GLY A 253 6.69 -2.27 24.86
N GLN A 254 7.13 -2.14 23.61
CA GLN A 254 6.34 -2.48 22.44
C GLN A 254 7.12 -3.43 21.54
N ILE A 255 6.55 -4.58 21.22
CA ILE A 255 7.19 -5.61 20.39
C ILE A 255 6.30 -5.88 19.19
N ILE A 256 6.82 -5.63 17.97
CA ILE A 256 6.07 -5.74 16.72
C ILE A 256 6.55 -6.93 15.87
N PRO A 257 5.65 -7.56 15.08
CA PRO A 257 5.97 -8.65 14.18
C PRO A 257 6.49 -8.13 12.83
N TRP A 258 6.87 -9.05 11.95
CA TRP A 258 7.45 -8.74 10.64
C TRP A 258 6.42 -8.60 9.51
N ASN A 259 5.15 -9.01 9.69
CA ASN A 259 4.19 -9.06 8.58
C ASN A 259 3.65 -7.70 8.16
N TYR A 260 3.59 -6.72 9.05
CA TYR A 260 3.27 -5.32 8.74
C TYR A 260 4.16 -4.37 9.56
N PRO A 261 5.46 -4.27 9.24
CA PRO A 261 6.44 -3.61 10.10
C PRO A 261 6.04 -2.18 10.45
N LEU A 262 5.80 -1.33 9.44
CA LEU A 262 5.47 0.06 9.67
C LEU A 262 4.05 0.27 10.26
N MET A 263 3.06 -0.49 9.78
CA MET A 263 1.68 -0.38 10.29
C MET A 263 1.60 -0.77 11.78
N MET A 264 2.28 -1.86 12.17
CA MET A 264 2.31 -2.32 13.55
C MET A 264 3.03 -1.33 14.45
N MET A 265 4.07 -0.66 13.93
CA MET A 265 4.70 0.47 14.61
C MET A 265 3.69 1.60 14.81
N ALA A 266 2.97 2.02 13.77
CA ALA A 266 1.98 3.11 13.87
C ALA A 266 0.84 2.79 14.85
N TRP A 267 0.27 1.58 14.80
CA TRP A 267 -0.79 1.13 15.71
C TRP A 267 -0.36 1.13 17.18
N LYS A 268 0.93 0.90 17.45
CA LYS A 268 1.46 0.93 18.82
C LYS A 268 1.89 2.34 19.25
N LEU A 269 2.55 3.10 18.37
CA LEU A 269 3.03 4.44 18.67
C LEU A 269 1.88 5.44 18.84
N GLY A 270 0.92 5.45 17.91
CA GLY A 270 -0.20 6.39 17.86
C GLY A 270 -0.91 6.57 19.21
N PRO A 271 -1.57 5.52 19.76
CA PRO A 271 -2.29 5.65 21.02
C PRO A 271 -1.35 5.88 22.21
N ALA A 272 -0.15 5.28 22.21
CA ALA A 272 0.77 5.41 23.34
C ALA A 272 1.30 6.85 23.46
N LEU A 273 1.70 7.48 22.35
CA LEU A 273 2.14 8.88 22.31
C LEU A 273 0.99 9.84 22.61
N ALA A 274 -0.22 9.55 22.11
CA ALA A 274 -1.38 10.41 22.33
C ALA A 274 -1.70 10.55 23.83
N CYS A 275 -1.65 9.43 24.55
CA CYS A 275 -1.82 9.38 25.99
C CYS A 275 -0.64 9.94 26.80
N GLY A 276 0.49 10.27 26.17
CA GLY A 276 1.67 10.84 26.83
C GLY A 276 2.64 9.80 27.44
N ASN A 277 2.61 8.55 26.97
CA ASN A 277 3.58 7.53 27.39
C ASN A 277 4.94 7.75 26.72
N VAL A 278 5.98 7.10 27.25
CA VAL A 278 7.29 6.96 26.59
C VAL A 278 7.47 5.51 26.16
N ILE A 279 8.16 5.27 25.06
CA ILE A 279 8.10 3.97 24.37
C ILE A 279 9.50 3.41 24.18
N VAL A 280 9.63 2.11 24.45
CA VAL A 280 10.79 1.27 24.07
C VAL A 280 10.26 0.27 23.04
N LEU A 281 10.59 0.47 21.76
CA LEU A 281 10.08 -0.33 20.65
C LEU A 281 11.12 -1.34 20.15
N LYS A 282 10.71 -2.60 19.98
CA LYS A 282 11.50 -3.67 19.35
C LYS A 282 10.84 -4.12 18.03
N PRO A 283 11.42 -3.78 16.87
CA PRO A 283 11.00 -4.34 15.59
C PRO A 283 11.38 -5.82 15.43
N ALA A 284 10.68 -6.54 14.56
CA ALA A 284 11.07 -7.91 14.21
C ALA A 284 12.45 -7.92 13.54
N GLU A 285 13.26 -8.94 13.85
CA GLU A 285 14.64 -9.09 13.32
C GLU A 285 14.65 -9.26 11.79
N GLN A 286 13.57 -9.81 11.22
CA GLN A 286 13.42 -9.95 9.78
C GLN A 286 13.26 -8.60 9.09
N THR A 287 12.63 -7.61 9.75
CA THR A 287 12.18 -6.36 9.12
C THR A 287 12.45 -5.11 9.97
N PRO A 288 13.72 -4.80 10.31
CA PRO A 288 14.03 -3.67 11.17
C PRO A 288 14.10 -2.32 10.43
N LEU A 289 14.30 -2.33 9.10
CA LEU A 289 14.85 -1.17 8.39
C LEU A 289 13.90 0.03 8.34
N SER A 290 12.60 -0.19 8.12
CA SER A 290 11.61 0.89 8.11
C SER A 290 11.40 1.49 9.50
N ALA A 291 11.42 0.68 10.56
CA ALA A 291 11.35 1.16 11.93
C ALA A 291 12.54 2.06 12.29
N LEU A 292 13.76 1.69 11.86
CA LEU A 292 14.95 2.53 12.01
C LEU A 292 14.83 3.83 11.22
N TYR A 293 14.36 3.79 9.97
CA TYR A 293 14.12 5.01 9.21
C TYR A 293 13.11 5.94 9.90
N CYS A 294 12.03 5.38 10.45
CA CYS A 294 11.05 6.14 11.22
C CYS A 294 11.63 6.75 12.50
N ALA A 295 12.63 6.13 13.12
CA ALA A 295 13.34 6.73 14.25
C ALA A 295 14.05 8.05 13.84
N ALA A 296 14.62 8.10 12.63
CA ALA A 296 15.16 9.35 12.08
C ALA A 296 14.07 10.40 11.86
N LEU A 297 12.90 9.99 11.35
CA LEU A 297 11.76 10.89 11.15
C LEU A 297 11.17 11.39 12.47
N ILE A 298 11.19 10.58 13.54
CA ILE A 298 10.79 10.97 14.90
C ILE A 298 11.72 12.07 15.41
N LYS A 299 13.04 11.93 15.20
CA LYS A 299 14.01 12.99 15.50
C LYS A 299 13.72 14.26 14.70
N GLU A 300 13.48 14.13 13.40
CA GLU A 300 13.17 15.26 12.51
C GLU A 300 11.86 15.96 12.89
N ALA A 301 10.84 15.20 13.33
CA ALA A 301 9.59 15.74 13.85
C ALA A 301 9.80 16.55 15.15
N GLY A 302 10.89 16.31 15.88
CA GLY A 302 11.25 17.06 17.09
C GLY A 302 10.67 16.44 18.37
N PHE A 303 10.40 15.13 18.36
CA PHE A 303 10.07 14.44 19.62
C PHE A 303 11.25 14.56 20.60
N PRO A 304 10.98 14.71 21.90
CA PRO A 304 12.05 14.77 22.88
C PRO A 304 12.80 13.42 22.90
N PRO A 305 14.08 13.44 23.32
CA PRO A 305 14.90 12.24 23.38
C PRO A 305 14.25 11.12 24.21
N GLY A 306 14.31 9.89 23.67
CA GLY A 306 13.91 8.64 24.31
C GLY A 306 14.56 7.46 23.58
N ASP A 307 14.54 6.29 24.19
CA ASP A 307 15.51 5.24 23.83
C ASP A 307 14.87 3.88 23.58
N GLY A 308 15.42 3.07 22.67
CA GLY A 308 14.91 1.72 22.40
C GLY A 308 15.97 0.74 21.86
N PRO A 309 15.89 -0.57 22.21
CA PRO A 309 16.73 -1.59 21.59
C PRO A 309 16.04 -2.98 21.46
N GLU A 310 16.83 -3.99 21.06
CA GLU A 310 16.40 -5.39 20.91
C GLU A 310 16.36 -6.18 22.25
N CYS A 311 15.84 -7.42 22.21
CA CYS A 311 15.54 -8.37 23.29
C CYS A 311 14.11 -8.24 23.83
N GLY A 312 13.13 -8.77 23.09
CA GLY A 312 11.72 -8.80 23.50
C GLY A 312 11.46 -9.44 24.87
N ASN A 313 12.27 -10.44 25.28
CA ASN A 313 12.19 -10.99 26.63
C ASN A 313 12.72 -10.01 27.69
N ALA A 314 13.82 -9.30 27.42
CA ALA A 314 14.36 -8.30 28.34
C ALA A 314 13.34 -7.20 28.60
N ILE A 315 12.61 -6.74 27.56
CA ILE A 315 11.47 -5.82 27.71
C ILE A 315 10.37 -6.42 28.60
N SER A 316 10.03 -7.69 28.40
CA SER A 316 8.93 -8.35 29.12
C SER A 316 9.21 -8.54 30.61
N VAL A 317 10.47 -8.84 30.98
CA VAL A 317 10.89 -9.04 32.38
C VAL A 317 11.39 -7.76 33.06
N HIS A 318 11.56 -6.63 32.34
CA HIS A 318 12.15 -5.43 32.93
C HIS A 318 11.26 -4.86 34.05
N GLU A 319 11.82 -4.65 35.24
CA GLU A 319 11.09 -4.15 36.42
C GLU A 319 10.66 -2.69 36.25
N ASP A 320 11.45 -1.88 35.55
CA ASP A 320 11.12 -0.50 35.22
C ASP A 320 10.37 -0.34 33.87
N ILE A 321 9.54 -1.29 33.45
CA ILE A 321 8.58 -1.10 32.35
C ILE A 321 7.16 -1.26 32.90
N ASP A 322 6.27 -0.29 32.65
CA ASP A 322 4.92 -0.27 33.25
C ASP A 322 3.89 -1.04 32.43
N LYS A 323 4.12 -1.15 31.13
CA LYS A 323 3.23 -1.84 30.19
C LYS A 323 4.01 -2.51 29.07
N VAL A 324 3.58 -3.71 28.68
CA VAL A 324 4.01 -4.37 27.45
C VAL A 324 2.85 -4.52 26.47
N ALA A 325 3.10 -4.21 25.19
CA ALA A 325 2.18 -4.48 24.10
C ALA A 325 2.87 -5.35 23.04
N PHE A 326 2.43 -6.59 22.91
CA PHE A 326 3.02 -7.57 22.00
C PHE A 326 2.04 -7.94 20.88
N THR A 327 2.56 -8.08 19.67
CA THR A 327 1.83 -8.68 18.55
C THR A 327 2.68 -9.80 17.94
N GLY A 328 2.12 -11.00 17.78
CA GLY A 328 2.86 -12.15 17.25
C GLY A 328 2.20 -13.50 17.53
N SER A 329 2.99 -14.56 17.70
CA SER A 329 2.44 -15.90 17.88
C SER A 329 1.82 -16.10 19.27
N VAL A 330 0.82 -16.98 19.37
CA VAL A 330 0.17 -17.33 20.64
C VAL A 330 1.19 -17.87 21.66
N GLU A 331 2.15 -18.67 21.19
CA GLU A 331 3.20 -19.24 22.04
C GLU A 331 4.07 -18.16 22.70
N VAL A 332 4.54 -17.19 21.93
CA VAL A 332 5.35 -16.08 22.46
C VAL A 332 4.50 -15.15 23.31
N GLY A 333 3.24 -14.89 22.93
CA GLY A 333 2.31 -14.11 23.73
C GLY A 333 2.11 -14.66 25.15
N LYS A 334 2.00 -15.99 25.29
CA LYS A 334 1.94 -16.65 26.61
C LYS A 334 3.21 -16.40 27.43
N LYS A 335 4.40 -16.48 26.81
CA LYS A 335 5.68 -16.21 27.48
C LYS A 335 5.79 -14.75 27.93
N VAL A 336 5.31 -13.80 27.11
CA VAL A 336 5.25 -12.38 27.47
C VAL A 336 4.34 -12.15 28.69
N GLN A 337 3.15 -12.76 28.69
CA GLN A 337 2.23 -12.67 29.83
C GLN A 337 2.84 -13.27 31.11
N GLU A 338 3.48 -14.43 31.00
CA GLU A 338 4.14 -15.09 32.13
C GLU A 338 5.31 -14.24 32.68
N ALA A 339 6.13 -13.67 31.79
CA ALA A 339 7.23 -12.78 32.16
C ALA A 339 6.73 -11.52 32.90
N ALA A 340 5.65 -10.91 32.44
CA ALA A 340 5.02 -9.78 33.12
C ALA A 340 4.50 -10.18 34.51
N ALA A 341 3.87 -11.35 34.63
CA ALA A 341 3.37 -11.86 35.90
C ALA A 341 4.47 -12.15 36.93
N LYS A 342 5.62 -12.67 36.47
CA LYS A 342 6.77 -13.02 37.33
C LYS A 342 7.65 -11.85 37.75
N SER A 343 7.60 -10.74 37.01
CA SER A 343 8.39 -9.54 37.29
C SER A 343 7.61 -8.58 38.19
N ASN A 344 7.02 -7.54 37.61
CA ASN A 344 6.38 -6.43 38.33
C ASN A 344 4.86 -6.32 38.12
N LEU A 345 4.21 -7.35 37.55
CA LEU A 345 2.77 -7.33 37.20
C LEU A 345 2.40 -6.18 36.24
N LYS A 346 3.35 -5.73 35.40
CA LYS A 346 3.10 -4.72 34.36
C LYS A 346 1.88 -5.08 33.50
N ARG A 347 1.17 -4.05 33.03
CA ARG A 347 -0.02 -4.24 32.18
C ARG A 347 0.38 -4.89 30.86
N VAL A 348 -0.41 -5.84 30.37
CA VAL A 348 -0.13 -6.54 29.09
C VAL A 348 -1.31 -6.40 28.14
N SER A 349 -1.02 -6.14 26.86
CA SER A 349 -1.97 -6.32 25.76
C SER A 349 -1.34 -7.19 24.67
N LEU A 350 -2.09 -8.18 24.19
CA LEU A 350 -1.61 -9.20 23.25
C LEU A 350 -2.52 -9.23 22.02
N GLU A 351 -1.93 -9.07 20.83
CA GLU A 351 -2.59 -9.37 19.55
C GLU A 351 -1.93 -10.62 18.97
N LEU A 352 -2.69 -11.71 18.87
CA LEU A 352 -2.14 -13.04 18.62
C LEU A 352 -2.71 -13.67 17.36
N GLY A 353 -2.16 -14.82 16.97
CA GLY A 353 -2.65 -15.59 15.82
C GLY A 353 -4.13 -15.98 15.95
N GLY A 354 -4.86 -15.92 14.84
CA GLY A 354 -6.26 -16.30 14.73
C GLY A 354 -6.53 -17.22 13.54
N LYS A 355 -7.67 -17.89 13.56
CA LYS A 355 -8.21 -18.66 12.43
C LYS A 355 -9.62 -18.17 12.13
N SER A 356 -9.70 -16.97 11.56
CA SER A 356 -10.96 -16.26 11.36
C SER A 356 -11.81 -16.91 10.26
N PRO A 357 -13.09 -17.26 10.53
CA PRO A 357 -13.98 -17.78 9.52
C PRO A 357 -14.56 -16.66 8.64
N LEU A 358 -14.75 -16.94 7.35
CA LEU A 358 -15.58 -16.16 6.44
C LEU A 358 -16.79 -17.02 6.06
N ILE A 359 -18.01 -16.53 6.34
CA ILE A 359 -19.26 -17.21 6.01
C ILE A 359 -19.88 -16.47 4.83
N ILE A 360 -20.09 -17.18 3.72
CA ILE A 360 -20.71 -16.64 2.51
C ILE A 360 -22.10 -17.26 2.42
N CYS A 361 -23.13 -16.44 2.63
CA CYS A 361 -24.54 -16.85 2.57
C CYS A 361 -25.01 -16.99 1.11
N GLU A 362 -26.15 -17.66 0.90
CA GLU A 362 -26.72 -17.90 -0.43
C GLU A 362 -27.09 -16.60 -1.17
N ASP A 363 -27.46 -15.56 -0.43
CA ASP A 363 -27.80 -14.23 -0.93
C ASP A 363 -26.59 -13.31 -1.09
N ALA A 364 -25.36 -13.83 -0.92
CA ALA A 364 -24.15 -13.04 -1.06
C ALA A 364 -23.91 -12.66 -2.54
N ASP A 365 -23.65 -11.38 -2.76
CA ASP A 365 -23.43 -10.83 -4.10
C ASP A 365 -22.05 -11.24 -4.64
N SER A 366 -22.04 -12.00 -5.74
CA SER A 366 -20.84 -12.64 -6.32
C SER A 366 -19.79 -11.68 -6.90
N LYS A 367 -20.04 -10.37 -6.91
CA LYS A 367 -19.21 -9.35 -7.59
C LYS A 367 -18.69 -8.22 -6.68
N SER A 368 -18.67 -8.41 -5.37
CA SER A 368 -18.08 -7.44 -4.45
C SER A 368 -16.55 -7.50 -4.39
#